data_AF-A0A921FXQ9-F1
#
_entry.id   AF-A0A921FXQ9-F1
#
_cell.length_a   1.000
_cell.length_b   1.000
_cell.length_c   1.000
_cell.angle_alpha   90.00
_cell.angle_beta   90.00
_cell.angle_gamma   90.00
#
_symmetry.space_group_name_H-M   'P 1'
#
loop_
_entity.id
_entity.type
_entity.pdbx_description
1 polymer ?
#
loop_
_entity_poly.entity_id
_entity_poly.type
_entity_poly.pdbx_seq_one_letter_code
_entity_poly.pdbx_strand_id
1 'polypeptide(L)'
;NKIKMQIIIGIIIFSISYIVVSFAGSFTMFIVAMVIVTFGEMFVWPAVPTIASQLSPKGREGFYQGIVNSFATMGRMFGPFFGGILADQYGMQVMLFILTAFMIIPIITSLLYDRPIKKAGYQPESRL
;
A
#
# COMPACT_ATOMS: atom_id res chain seq x y z
N ASN A 1 -3.33 -7.21 -15.80
CA ASN A 1 -3.36 -6.16 -14.75
C ASN A 1 -4.38 -6.37 -13.62
N LYS A 2 -4.82 -7.61 -13.31
CA LYS A 2 -5.77 -7.82 -12.19
C LYS A 2 -5.20 -7.36 -10.83
N ILE A 3 -3.93 -7.64 -10.56
CA ILE A 3 -3.26 -7.25 -9.31
C ILE A 3 -3.03 -5.73 -9.25
N LYS A 4 -2.64 -5.09 -10.37
CA LYS A 4 -2.56 -3.62 -10.46
C LYS A 4 -3.89 -2.97 -10.11
N MET A 5 -4.99 -3.47 -10.67
CA MET A 5 -6.34 -2.97 -10.38
C MET A 5 -6.73 -3.21 -8.91
N GLN A 6 -6.38 -4.36 -8.36
CA GLN A 6 -6.58 -4.68 -6.93
C GLN A 6 -5.90 -3.65 -6.01
N ILE A 7 -4.64 -3.29 -6.29
CA ILE A 7 -3.90 -2.29 -5.51
C ILE A 7 -4.54 -0.91 -5.65
N ILE A 8 -4.89 -0.49 -6.86
CA ILE A 8 -5.52 0.82 -7.10
C ILE A 8 -6.85 0.93 -6.35
N ILE A 9 -7.70 -0.11 -6.41
CA ILE A 9 -8.97 -0.14 -5.67
C ILE A 9 -8.71 -0.02 -4.17
N GLY A 10 -7.76 -0.78 -3.62
CA GLY A 10 -7.42 -0.70 -2.21
C GLY A 10 -6.93 0.69 -1.76
N ILE A 11 -6.08 1.34 -2.57
CA ILE A 11 -5.57 2.69 -2.27
C ILE A 11 -6.69 3.75 -2.36
N ILE A 12 -7.64 3.61 -3.30
CA ILE A 12 -8.80 4.49 -3.37
C ILE A 12 -9.65 4.35 -2.09
N ILE A 13 -9.88 3.12 -1.63
CA ILE A 13 -10.61 2.86 -0.39
C ILE A 13 -9.88 3.47 0.82
N PHE A 14 -8.55 3.35 0.90
CA PHE A 14 -7.75 4.03 1.94
C PHE A 14 -7.91 5.54 1.91
N SER A 15 -7.82 6.13 0.71
CA SER A 15 -7.94 7.58 0.55
C SER A 15 -9.31 8.08 1.01
N ILE A 16 -10.38 7.34 0.68
CA ILE A 16 -11.73 7.63 1.16
C ILE A 16 -11.81 7.53 2.68
N SER A 17 -11.27 6.45 3.29
CA SER A 17 -11.25 6.29 4.74
C SER A 17 -10.53 7.44 5.45
N TYR A 18 -9.37 7.87 4.95
CA TYR A 18 -8.61 8.97 5.53
C TYR A 18 -9.32 10.32 5.40
N ILE A 19 -10.08 10.53 4.32
CA ILE A 19 -10.95 11.70 4.20
C ILE A 19 -12.06 11.61 5.26
N VAL A 20 -12.73 10.46 5.40
CA VAL A 20 -13.81 10.29 6.39
C VAL A 20 -13.29 10.52 7.82
N VAL A 21 -12.13 9.96 8.18
CA VAL A 21 -11.56 10.15 9.52
C VAL A 21 -11.07 11.58 9.77
N SER A 22 -10.69 12.31 8.72
CA SER A 22 -10.31 13.74 8.82
C SER A 22 -11.47 14.64 9.28
N PHE A 23 -12.71 14.23 9.01
CA PHE A 23 -13.92 14.93 9.45
C PHE A 23 -14.64 14.25 10.63
N ALA A 24 -14.02 13.22 11.24
CA ALA A 24 -14.64 12.47 12.31
C ALA A 24 -14.74 13.29 13.61
N GLY A 25 -15.90 13.91 13.82
CA GLY A 25 -16.25 14.59 15.07
C GLY A 25 -16.91 13.68 16.12
N SER A 26 -17.19 12.42 15.79
CA SER A 26 -17.82 11.45 16.69
C SER A 26 -17.15 10.08 16.63
N PHE A 27 -17.21 9.35 17.74
CA PHE A 27 -16.62 8.01 17.85
C PHE A 27 -17.23 7.02 16.83
N THR A 28 -18.52 7.14 16.52
CA THR A 28 -19.18 6.31 15.50
C THR A 28 -18.60 6.56 14.11
N MET A 29 -18.36 7.83 13.74
CA MET A 29 -17.76 8.16 12.44
C MET A 29 -16.33 7.62 12.33
N PHE A 30 -15.58 7.66 13.45
CA PHE A 30 -14.25 7.04 13.53
C PHE A 30 -14.29 5.52 13.31
N ILE A 31 -15.24 4.80 13.95
CA ILE A 31 -15.43 3.35 13.72
C ILE A 31 -15.73 3.06 12.25
N VAL A 32 -16.65 3.83 11.64
CA VAL A 32 -16.98 3.68 10.22
C VAL A 32 -15.74 3.86 9.35
N ALA A 33 -14.92 4.87 9.63
CA ALA A 33 -13.67 5.07 8.90
C ALA A 33 -12.70 3.88 9.04
N MET A 34 -12.59 3.29 10.23
CA MET A 34 -11.77 2.11 10.48
C MET A 34 -12.28 0.88 9.74
N VAL A 35 -13.60 0.66 9.69
CA VAL A 35 -14.15 -0.44 8.89
C VAL A 35 -13.78 -0.27 7.41
N ILE A 36 -13.92 0.95 6.87
CA ILE A 36 -13.55 1.24 5.47
C ILE A 36 -12.04 1.02 5.25
N VAL A 37 -11.17 1.47 6.17
CA VAL A 37 -9.72 1.30 6.04
C VAL A 37 -9.36 -0.18 5.97
N THR A 38 -9.95 -1.02 6.83
CA THR A 38 -9.70 -2.46 6.87
C THR A 38 -10.09 -3.15 5.55
N PHE A 39 -11.20 -2.76 4.92
CA PHE A 39 -11.52 -3.26 3.59
C PHE A 39 -10.45 -2.88 2.56
N GLY A 40 -9.93 -1.66 2.61
CA GLY A 40 -8.80 -1.24 1.76
C GLY A 40 -7.56 -2.11 1.99
N GLU A 41 -7.24 -2.41 3.25
CA GLU A 41 -6.12 -3.28 3.62
C GLU A 41 -6.23 -4.66 2.98
N MET A 42 -7.42 -5.26 3.00
CA MET A 42 -7.67 -6.59 2.43
C MET A 42 -7.32 -6.69 0.95
N PHE A 43 -7.37 -5.58 0.20
CA PHE A 43 -6.95 -5.56 -1.22
C PHE A 43 -5.45 -5.37 -1.36
N VAL A 44 -4.83 -4.47 -0.59
CA VAL A 44 -3.42 -4.08 -0.76
C VAL A 44 -2.46 -5.09 -0.17
N TRP A 45 -2.70 -5.55 1.06
CA TRP A 45 -1.78 -6.43 1.79
C TRP A 45 -1.42 -7.74 1.07
N PRO A 46 -2.35 -8.49 0.44
CA PRO A 46 -1.99 -9.69 -0.32
C PRO A 46 -1.38 -9.37 -1.69
N ALA A 47 -1.68 -8.20 -2.27
CA ALA A 47 -1.20 -7.84 -3.59
C ALA A 47 0.30 -7.48 -3.60
N VAL A 48 0.79 -6.79 -2.57
CA VAL A 48 2.20 -6.36 -2.45
C VAL A 48 3.19 -7.54 -2.52
N PRO A 49 3.10 -8.58 -1.66
CA PRO A 49 4.02 -9.73 -1.75
C PRO A 49 3.83 -10.54 -3.03
N THR A 50 2.62 -10.56 -3.60
CA THR A 50 2.35 -11.23 -4.88
C THR A 50 3.10 -10.56 -6.02
N ILE A 51 3.07 -9.21 -6.10
CA ILE A 51 3.84 -8.47 -7.11
C ILE A 51 5.34 -8.70 -6.92
N ALA A 52 5.83 -8.64 -5.68
CA ALA A 52 7.24 -8.86 -5.39
C ALA A 52 7.72 -10.23 -5.87
N SER A 53 6.93 -11.28 -5.63
CA SER A 53 7.21 -12.63 -6.14
C SER A 53 7.15 -12.70 -7.68
N GLN A 54 6.16 -12.08 -8.32
CA GLN A 54 6.02 -12.11 -9.78
C GLN A 54 7.11 -11.33 -10.51
N LEU A 55 7.65 -10.28 -9.89
CA LEU A 55 8.75 -9.49 -10.43
C LEU A 55 10.12 -10.10 -10.11
N SER A 56 10.19 -11.00 -9.13
CA SER A 56 11.45 -11.63 -8.75
C SER A 56 11.91 -12.67 -9.80
N PRO A 57 13.21 -12.70 -10.15
CA PRO A 57 13.80 -13.82 -10.85
C PRO A 57 13.68 -15.10 -10.01
N LYS A 58 13.56 -16.26 -10.67
CA LYS A 58 13.54 -17.57 -9.99
C LYS A 58 14.71 -17.72 -9.01
N GLY A 59 14.41 -18.15 -7.80
CA GLY A 59 15.39 -18.35 -6.73
C GLY A 59 15.83 -17.06 -6.03
N ARG A 60 15.23 -15.91 -6.35
CA ARG A 60 15.48 -14.61 -5.69
C ARG A 60 14.23 -14.03 -5.02
N GLU A 61 13.17 -14.82 -4.87
CA GLU A 61 11.90 -14.42 -4.27
C GLU A 61 12.12 -13.86 -2.86
N GLY A 62 12.92 -14.56 -2.04
CA GLY A 62 13.23 -14.15 -0.67
C GLY A 62 13.95 -12.80 -0.58
N PHE A 63 14.83 -12.48 -1.53
CA PHE A 63 15.51 -11.18 -1.60
C PHE A 63 14.52 -10.05 -1.92
N TYR A 64 13.61 -10.26 -2.88
CA TYR A 64 12.58 -9.28 -3.23
C TYR A 64 11.60 -9.06 -2.08
N GLN A 65 11.18 -10.12 -1.38
CA GLN A 65 10.37 -9.99 -0.16
C GLN A 65 11.14 -9.29 0.96
N GLY A 66 12.45 -9.53 1.08
CA GLY A 66 13.33 -8.81 1.99
C GLY A 66 13.28 -7.30 1.77
N ILE A 67 13.41 -6.85 0.51
CA ILE A 67 13.30 -5.42 0.15
C ILE A 67 11.93 -4.85 0.55
N VAL A 68 10.84 -5.54 0.21
CA VAL A 68 9.48 -5.11 0.59
C VAL A 68 9.34 -4.95 2.10
N ASN A 69 9.80 -5.95 2.87
CA ASN A 69 9.74 -5.91 4.33
C ASN A 69 10.64 -4.83 4.93
N SER A 70 11.79 -4.53 4.32
CA SER A 70 12.64 -3.41 4.73
C SER A 70 11.91 -2.08 4.60
N PHE A 71 11.26 -1.81 3.46
CA PHE A 71 10.47 -0.59 3.28
C PHE A 71 9.28 -0.52 4.23
N ALA A 72 8.58 -1.64 4.44
CA ALA A 72 7.48 -1.71 5.42
C ALA A 72 7.96 -1.39 6.84
N THR A 73 9.13 -1.89 7.22
CA THR A 73 9.75 -1.63 8.54
C THR A 73 10.17 -0.17 8.66
N MET A 74 10.78 0.42 7.64
CA MET A 74 11.12 1.85 7.62
C MET A 74 9.86 2.71 7.79
N GLY A 75 8.78 2.39 7.06
CA GLY A 75 7.50 3.09 7.20
C GLY A 75 6.93 3.02 8.61
N ARG A 76 6.99 1.85 9.27
CA ARG A 76 6.55 1.69 10.66
C ARG A 76 7.43 2.44 11.67
N MET A 77 8.72 2.56 11.40
CA MET A 77 9.66 3.26 12.27
C MET A 77 9.49 4.77 12.18
N PHE A 78 9.41 5.31 10.96
CA PHE A 78 9.35 6.75 10.73
C PHE A 78 7.92 7.31 10.75
N GLY A 79 6.91 6.47 10.47
CA GLY A 79 5.51 6.88 10.40
C GLY A 79 5.01 7.58 11.66
N PRO A 80 5.12 6.98 12.86
CA PRO A 80 4.71 7.60 14.11
C PRO A 80 5.54 8.85 14.46
N PHE A 81 6.83 8.86 14.11
CA PHE A 81 7.71 10.01 14.37
C PHE A 81 7.25 11.24 13.58
N PHE A 82 7.11 11.13 12.26
CA PHE A 82 6.65 12.25 11.42
C PHE A 82 5.16 12.55 11.63
N GLY A 83 4.32 11.52 11.81
CA GLY A 83 2.91 11.68 12.10
C GLY A 83 2.65 12.43 13.40
N GLY A 84 3.38 12.07 14.47
CA GLY A 84 3.31 12.77 15.76
C GLY A 84 3.70 14.23 15.65
N ILE A 85 4.84 14.53 15.01
CA ILE A 85 5.27 15.92 14.78
C ILE A 85 4.21 16.73 14.00
N LEU A 86 3.63 16.15 12.95
CA LEU A 86 2.59 16.81 12.17
C LEU A 86 1.31 17.03 12.98
N ALA A 87 0.90 16.02 13.77
CA ALA A 87 -0.28 16.11 14.62
C ALA A 87 -0.10 17.16 15.73
N ASP A 88 1.06 17.22 16.36
CA ASP A 88 1.35 18.14 17.47
C ASP A 88 1.44 19.60 16.99
N GLN A 89 2.04 19.84 15.83
CA GLN A 89 2.24 21.21 15.31
C GLN A 89 1.05 21.75 14.51
N TYR A 90 0.40 20.90 13.71
CA TYR A 90 -0.62 21.32 12.73
C TYR A 90 -2.00 20.70 12.98
N GLY A 91 -2.11 19.81 13.97
CA GLY A 91 -3.34 19.10 14.29
C GLY A 91 -3.55 17.83 13.45
N MET A 92 -4.38 16.93 14.00
CA MET A 92 -4.71 15.64 13.38
C MET A 92 -5.30 15.77 11.97
N GLN A 93 -6.11 16.80 11.73
CA GLN A 93 -6.78 17.00 10.45
C GLN A 93 -5.78 17.28 9.31
N VAL A 94 -4.81 18.17 9.54
CA VAL A 94 -3.77 18.50 8.55
C VAL A 94 -2.88 17.28 8.29
N MET A 95 -2.49 16.56 9.35
CA MET A 95 -1.74 15.29 9.22
C MET A 95 -2.47 14.30 8.30
N LEU A 96 -3.77 14.09 8.51
CA LEU A 96 -4.56 13.14 7.71
C LEU A 96 -4.70 13.57 6.25
N PHE A 97 -4.82 14.86 5.96
CA PHE A 97 -4.81 15.35 4.58
C PHE A 97 -3.46 15.12 3.89
N ILE A 98 -2.34 15.32 4.59
CA ILE A 98 -1.01 15.03 4.07
C ILE A 98 -0.86 13.53 3.77
N LEU A 99 -1.29 12.65 4.69
CA LEU A 99 -1.28 11.21 4.47
C LEU A 99 -2.16 10.79 3.28
N THR A 100 -3.32 11.42 3.12
CA THR A 100 -4.21 11.20 1.97
C THR A 100 -3.52 11.63 0.66
N ALA A 101 -2.83 12.77 0.65
CA ALA A 101 -2.08 13.23 -0.52
C ALA A 101 -0.94 12.26 -0.90
N PHE A 102 -0.26 11.66 0.09
CA PHE A 102 0.76 10.65 -0.19
C PHE A 102 0.23 9.38 -0.87
N MET A 103 -1.07 9.06 -0.75
CA MET A 103 -1.69 7.95 -1.48
C MET A 103 -1.74 8.16 -3.00
N ILE A 104 -1.52 9.38 -3.49
CA ILE A 104 -1.42 9.67 -4.92
C ILE A 104 -0.14 9.05 -5.51
N ILE A 105 0.95 9.00 -4.74
CA ILE A 105 2.25 8.46 -5.19
C ILE A 105 2.15 6.98 -5.63
N PRO A 106 1.60 6.05 -4.83
CA PRO A 106 1.46 4.66 -5.24
C PRO A 106 0.46 4.49 -6.40
N ILE A 107 -0.55 5.36 -6.54
CA ILE A 107 -1.44 5.35 -7.71
C ILE A 107 -0.65 5.72 -8.96
N ILE A 108 0.09 6.84 -8.94
CA ILE A 108 0.88 7.30 -10.09
C ILE A 108 1.95 6.26 -10.47
N THR A 109 2.71 5.74 -9.50
CA THR A 109 3.74 4.73 -9.79
C THR A 109 3.13 3.46 -10.35
N SER A 110 2.00 2.99 -9.80
CA SER A 110 1.26 1.84 -10.35
C SER A 110 0.77 2.10 -11.77
N LEU A 111 0.30 3.31 -12.08
CA LEU A 111 -0.16 3.70 -13.41
C LEU A 111 0.98 3.80 -14.43
N LEU A 112 2.07 4.50 -14.10
CA LEU A 112 3.22 4.72 -14.98
C LEU A 112 4.02 3.44 -15.26
N TYR A 113 4.09 2.52 -14.29
CA TYR A 113 4.83 1.28 -14.43
C TYR A 113 3.99 0.21 -15.16
N ASP A 114 3.68 0.44 -16.43
CA ASP A 114 3.09 -0.54 -17.35
C ASP A 114 4.15 -1.52 -17.88
N ARG A 115 4.93 -2.13 -16.98
CA ARG A 115 5.66 -3.33 -17.38
C ARG A 115 4.64 -4.45 -17.53
N PRO A 116 4.45 -5.03 -18.72
CA PRO A 116 3.77 -6.32 -18.81
C PRO A 116 4.57 -7.26 -17.92
N ILE A 117 3.93 -7.75 -16.84
CA ILE A 117 4.52 -8.75 -15.95
C ILE A 117 4.71 -10.00 -16.81
N LYS A 118 5.83 -10.05 -17.53
CA LYS A 118 6.23 -11.18 -18.35
C LYS A 118 6.50 -12.28 -17.33
N LYS A 119 5.61 -13.28 -17.25
CA LYS A 119 5.78 -14.47 -16.39
C LYS A 119 7.24 -14.91 -16.52
N ALA A 120 8.03 -14.74 -15.47
CA ALA A 120 9.44 -15.08 -15.49
C ALA A 120 9.59 -16.61 -15.66
N GLY A 121 9.81 -17.04 -16.91
CA GLY A 121 10.32 -18.34 -17.33
C GLY A 121 9.56 -19.59 -16.85
N TYR A 122 8.53 -20.03 -17.57
CA TYR A 122 8.29 -21.48 -17.66
C TYR A 122 9.37 -22.05 -18.59
N GLN A 123 10.41 -22.64 -18.02
CA GLN A 123 11.14 -23.69 -18.72
C GLN A 123 10.43 -24.99 -18.31
N PRO A 124 9.84 -25.75 -19.25
CA PRO A 124 9.50 -27.14 -18.95
C PRO A 124 10.80 -27.80 -18.51
N GLU A 125 10.77 -28.59 -17.44
CA GLU A 125 11.87 -29.49 -17.11
C GLU A 125 12.23 -30.27 -18.38
N SER A 126 13.28 -29.81 -19.05
CA SER A 126 13.93 -30.60 -20.07
C SER A 126 14.64 -31.70 -19.31
N ARG A 127 13.97 -32.86 -19.29
CA ARG A 127 14.57 -34.20 -19.30
C ARG A 127 16.04 -34.20 -18.93
N LEU A 128 16.38 -34.66 -17.72
CA LEU A 128 17.36 -35.70 -17.45
C LEU A 128 17.00 -36.36 -16.12
#